data_AF-A0A257PZ05-F1
#
_entry.id   AF-A0A257PZ05-F1
#
_cell.length_a   1.000
_cell.length_b   1.000
_cell.length_c   1.000
_cell.angle_alpha   90.00
_cell.angle_beta   90.00
_cell.angle_gamma   90.00
#
_symmetry.space_group_name_H-M   'P 1'
#
loop_
_entity.id
_entity.type
_entity.pdbx_description
1 polymer ?
#
loop_
_entity_poly.entity_id
_entity_poly.type
_entity_poly.pdbx_seq_one_letter_code
_entity_poly.pdbx_strand_id
1 'polypeptide(L)'
;YDPKIIAKPINSIIGGASLWAMTAPNRSAAEYKGIAKYFAFLGLPENDAGFSQSTGYVPVTHGGYQQDVSSGYYDKNPGADIAIKQLARQPTTNYSRGIRLGGMPQIRIIIEAAWEGAIASGASAASVLADAQTRGDAVIKSFAKT
;
A
#
# COMPACT_ATOMS: atom_id res chain seq x y z
N TYR A 1 -2.97 2.01 18.79
CA TYR A 1 -4.41 2.30 18.74
C TYR A 1 -4.76 2.99 20.04
N ASP A 2 -5.41 4.15 19.98
CA ASP A 2 -5.89 4.86 21.17
C ASP A 2 -7.41 4.66 21.27
N PRO A 3 -7.89 3.90 22.27
CA PRO A 3 -9.31 3.68 22.49
C PRO A 3 -10.12 4.95 22.75
N LYS A 4 -9.47 6.06 23.14
CA LYS A 4 -10.13 7.36 23.35
C LYS A 4 -10.46 8.08 22.05
N ILE A 5 -9.78 7.74 20.94
CA ILE A 5 -9.93 8.40 19.63
C ILE A 5 -10.80 7.57 18.68
N ILE A 6 -10.61 6.26 18.68
CA ILE A 6 -11.36 5.34 17.83
C ILE A 6 -11.70 4.09 18.65
N ALA A 7 -12.91 3.54 18.50
CA ALA A 7 -13.40 2.43 19.33
C ALA A 7 -12.96 1.03 18.83
N LYS A 8 -12.56 0.91 17.56
CA LYS A 8 -11.97 -0.29 16.97
C LYS A 8 -10.94 0.11 15.91
N PRO A 9 -9.77 -0.55 15.83
CA PRO A 9 -8.81 -0.28 14.76
C PRO A 9 -9.43 -0.55 13.37
N ILE A 10 -9.20 0.36 12.43
CA ILE A 10 -9.53 0.16 11.01
C ILE A 10 -8.41 -0.56 10.27
N ASN A 11 -8.66 -0.93 9.01
CA ASN A 11 -7.66 -1.51 8.14
C ASN A 11 -6.44 -0.60 7.96
N SER A 12 -5.26 -1.19 7.81
CA SER A 12 -4.10 -0.48 7.25
C SER A 12 -4.25 -0.32 5.73
N ILE A 13 -3.36 0.45 5.11
CA ILE A 13 -3.24 0.54 3.65
C ILE A 13 -1.98 -0.19 3.19
N ILE A 14 -2.00 -0.64 1.93
CA ILE A 14 -0.85 -1.32 1.32
C ILE A 14 0.27 -0.34 0.95
N GLY A 15 1.53 -0.79 1.05
CA GLY A 15 2.70 -0.13 0.49
C GLY A 15 3.19 -0.84 -0.78
N GLY A 16 4.51 -0.87 -0.99
CA GLY A 16 5.12 -1.65 -2.06
C GLY A 16 4.90 -1.08 -3.47
N ALA A 17 4.77 -1.97 -4.44
CA ALA A 17 4.68 -1.65 -5.86
C ALA A 17 3.50 -2.39 -6.53
N SER A 18 3.24 -2.03 -7.79
CA SER A 18 2.24 -2.71 -8.63
C SER A 18 2.80 -2.90 -10.04
N LEU A 19 2.31 -3.91 -10.75
CA LEU A 19 2.64 -4.14 -12.15
C LEU A 19 1.61 -3.44 -13.04
N TRP A 20 2.08 -2.67 -14.02
CA TRP A 20 1.24 -1.96 -14.98
C TRP A 20 1.51 -2.46 -16.39
N ALA A 21 0.45 -2.70 -17.16
CA ALA A 21 0.54 -2.97 -18.58
C ALA A 21 0.73 -1.64 -19.34
N MET A 22 1.91 -1.45 -19.92
CA MET A 22 2.25 -0.21 -20.63
C MET A 22 1.64 -0.18 -22.03
N THR A 23 1.10 0.98 -22.41
CA THR A 23 0.74 1.26 -23.80
C THR A 23 2.00 1.52 -24.64
N ALA A 24 1.95 1.19 -25.93
CA ALA A 24 2.99 1.54 -26.89
C ALA A 24 2.39 1.64 -28.30
N PRO A 25 2.92 2.48 -29.22
CA PRO A 25 2.33 2.69 -30.55
C PRO A 25 2.07 1.41 -31.35
N ASN A 26 2.92 0.39 -31.18
CA ASN A 26 2.85 -0.87 -31.93
C ASN A 26 2.52 -2.08 -31.04
N ARG A 27 1.91 -1.87 -29.86
CA ARG A 27 1.57 -2.98 -28.96
C ARG A 27 0.45 -3.82 -29.57
N SER A 28 0.71 -5.10 -29.81
CA SER A 28 -0.24 -6.05 -30.40
C SER A 28 -1.20 -6.66 -29.37
N ALA A 29 -2.35 -7.14 -29.85
CA ALA A 29 -3.29 -7.91 -29.03
C ALA A 29 -2.67 -9.21 -28.48
N ALA A 30 -1.74 -9.82 -29.22
CA ALA A 30 -1.02 -11.00 -28.78
C ALA A 30 -0.12 -10.70 -27.57
N GLU A 31 0.57 -9.56 -27.56
CA GLU A 31 1.36 -9.12 -26.41
C GLU A 31 0.48 -8.83 -25.19
N TYR A 32 -0.64 -8.14 -25.34
CA TYR A 32 -1.58 -7.94 -24.23
C TYR A 32 -2.14 -9.26 -23.69
N LYS A 33 -2.41 -10.24 -24.57
CA LYS A 33 -2.78 -11.59 -24.15
C LYS A 33 -1.67 -12.28 -23.36
N GLY A 34 -0.41 -12.08 -23.75
CA GLY A 34 0.76 -12.55 -23.00
C GLY A 34 0.85 -11.92 -21.61
N ILE A 35 0.72 -10.59 -21.52
CA ILE A 35 0.73 -9.85 -20.24
C ILE A 35 -0.42 -10.33 -19.33
N ALA A 36 -1.62 -10.49 -19.87
CA ALA A 36 -2.77 -10.98 -19.11
C ALA A 36 -2.55 -12.41 -18.57
N LYS A 37 -1.99 -13.31 -19.40
CA LYS A 37 -1.62 -14.67 -18.96
C LYS A 37 -0.56 -14.64 -17.87
N TYR A 38 0.42 -13.73 -17.96
CA TYR A 38 1.46 -13.59 -16.95
C TYR A 38 0.88 -13.07 -15.62
N PHE A 39 0.01 -12.06 -15.63
CA PHE A 39 -0.68 -11.61 -14.42
C PHE A 39 -1.57 -12.69 -13.81
N ALA A 40 -2.26 -13.49 -14.64
CA ALA A 40 -3.03 -14.63 -14.17
C ALA A 40 -2.14 -15.71 -13.53
N PHE A 41 -0.98 -15.99 -14.13
CA PHE A 41 0.01 -16.90 -13.58
C PHE A 41 0.51 -16.43 -12.20
N LEU A 42 0.85 -15.15 -12.05
CA LEU A 42 1.27 -14.60 -10.75
C LEU A 42 0.17 -14.70 -9.68
N GLY A 43 -1.11 -14.61 -10.08
CA GLY A 43 -2.26 -14.72 -9.20
C GLY A 43 -2.69 -16.15 -8.87
N LEU A 44 -2.01 -17.18 -9.37
CA LEU A 44 -2.27 -18.56 -8.97
C LEU A 44 -1.93 -18.73 -7.47
N PRO A 45 -2.74 -19.44 -6.67
CA PRO A 45 -2.55 -19.57 -5.22
C PRO A 45 -1.13 -19.97 -4.82
N GLU A 46 -0.54 -20.94 -5.51
CA GLU A 46 0.80 -21.45 -5.25
C GLU A 46 1.91 -20.43 -5.56
N ASN A 47 1.73 -19.59 -6.58
CA ASN A 47 2.70 -18.58 -6.96
C ASN A 47 2.65 -17.36 -6.05
N ASP A 48 1.44 -16.90 -5.72
CA ASP A 48 1.22 -15.79 -4.80
C ASP A 48 1.70 -16.14 -3.39
N ALA A 49 1.33 -17.33 -2.89
CA ALA A 49 1.85 -17.85 -1.63
C ALA A 49 3.38 -18.03 -1.67
N GLY A 50 3.91 -18.66 -2.72
CA GLY A 50 5.37 -18.85 -2.86
C GLY A 50 6.13 -17.52 -2.86
N PHE A 51 5.61 -16.49 -3.52
CA PHE A 51 6.18 -15.14 -3.47
C PHE A 51 6.10 -14.53 -2.07
N SER A 52 4.94 -14.64 -1.41
CA SER A 52 4.77 -14.14 -0.04
C SER A 52 5.75 -14.79 0.94
N GLN A 53 5.85 -16.12 0.92
CA GLN A 53 6.71 -16.90 1.81
C GLN A 53 8.21 -16.60 1.60
N SER A 54 8.63 -16.40 0.35
CA SER A 54 10.05 -16.15 0.02
C SER A 54 10.50 -14.72 0.26
N THR A 55 9.58 -13.75 0.29
CA THR A 55 9.92 -12.32 0.34
C THR A 55 9.43 -11.60 1.59
N GLY A 56 8.42 -12.15 2.27
CA GLY A 56 7.72 -11.47 3.37
C GLY A 56 6.67 -10.44 2.92
N TYR A 57 6.46 -10.25 1.61
CA TYR A 57 5.28 -9.51 1.14
C TYR A 57 4.00 -10.25 1.50
N VAL A 58 2.87 -9.53 1.64
CA VAL A 58 1.57 -10.17 1.84
C VAL A 58 1.11 -10.86 0.56
N PRO A 59 0.38 -11.99 0.64
CA PRO A 59 -0.29 -12.55 -0.52
C PRO A 59 -1.35 -11.54 -1.02
N VAL A 60 -1.42 -11.34 -2.33
CA VAL A 60 -2.31 -10.32 -2.93
C VAL A 60 -3.66 -10.90 -3.38
N THR A 61 -3.84 -12.21 -3.26
CA THR A 61 -5.07 -12.93 -3.57
C THR A 61 -5.61 -13.68 -2.35
N HIS A 62 -6.94 -13.92 -2.33
CA HIS A 62 -7.53 -14.79 -1.32
C HIS A 62 -7.05 -16.24 -1.43
N GLY A 63 -6.72 -16.71 -2.65
CA GLY A 63 -6.18 -18.04 -2.87
C GLY A 63 -4.79 -18.21 -2.26
N GLY A 64 -3.88 -17.26 -2.47
CA GLY A 64 -2.54 -17.27 -1.87
C GLY A 64 -2.60 -17.28 -0.33
N TYR A 65 -3.46 -16.45 0.26
CA TYR A 65 -3.68 -16.47 1.72
C TYR A 65 -4.19 -17.85 2.21
N GLN A 66 -5.17 -18.44 1.53
CA GLN A 66 -5.69 -19.77 1.88
C GLN A 66 -4.64 -20.87 1.72
N GLN A 67 -3.75 -20.74 0.72
CA GLN A 67 -2.62 -21.65 0.52
C GLN A 67 -1.62 -21.58 1.69
N ASP A 68 -1.30 -20.38 2.19
CA ASP A 68 -0.46 -20.21 3.37
C ASP A 68 -1.11 -20.80 4.63
N VAL A 69 -2.42 -20.60 4.83
CA VAL A 69 -3.16 -21.18 5.95
C VAL A 69 -3.14 -22.72 5.88
N SER A 70 -3.52 -23.29 4.74
CA SER A 70 -3.67 -24.74 4.59
C SER A 70 -2.35 -25.50 4.62
N SER A 71 -1.25 -24.88 4.20
CA SER A 71 0.10 -25.46 4.29
C SER A 71 0.72 -25.38 5.70
N GLY A 72 0.05 -24.70 6.63
CA GLY A 72 0.54 -24.45 7.99
C GLY A 72 1.70 -23.45 8.03
N TYR A 73 1.84 -22.59 7.01
CA TYR A 73 2.95 -21.63 6.92
C TYR A 73 2.92 -20.65 8.10
N TYR A 74 1.76 -20.11 8.44
CA TYR A 74 1.62 -19.16 9.54
C TYR A 74 1.81 -19.79 10.93
N ASP A 75 1.49 -21.07 11.10
CA ASP A 75 1.78 -21.79 12.35
C ASP A 75 3.28 -22.00 12.55
N LYS A 76 4.00 -22.30 11.45
CA LYS A 76 5.46 -22.48 11.46
C LYS A 76 6.23 -21.15 11.54
N ASN A 77 5.60 -20.05 11.11
CA ASN A 77 6.18 -18.70 11.10
C ASN A 77 5.29 -17.72 11.84
N PRO A 78 5.23 -17.79 13.19
CA PRO A 78 4.36 -16.93 13.99
C PRO A 78 4.60 -15.45 13.68
N GLY A 79 3.51 -14.74 13.39
CA GLY A 79 3.53 -13.31 13.07
C GLY A 79 3.59 -12.97 11.58
N ALA A 80 3.89 -13.93 10.70
CA ALA A 80 3.89 -13.71 9.25
C ALA A 80 2.50 -13.35 8.70
N ASP A 81 1.42 -13.67 9.43
CA ASP A 81 0.05 -13.33 9.10
C ASP A 81 -0.42 -11.97 9.65
N ILE A 82 0.38 -11.28 10.47
CA ILE A 82 -0.03 -10.03 11.10
C ILE A 82 -0.38 -9.00 10.03
N ALA A 83 0.47 -8.83 9.01
CA ALA A 83 0.27 -7.82 7.98
C ALA A 83 -1.04 -8.02 7.21
N ILE A 84 -1.35 -9.25 6.78
CA ILE A 84 -2.60 -9.54 6.05
C ILE A 84 -3.83 -9.39 6.96
N LYS A 85 -3.73 -9.81 8.23
CA LYS A 85 -4.78 -9.58 9.23
C LYS A 85 -5.01 -8.08 9.48
N GLN A 86 -3.96 -7.26 9.43
CA GLN A 86 -4.07 -5.80 9.57
C GLN A 86 -4.77 -5.15 8.38
N LEU A 87 -4.47 -5.60 7.16
CA LEU A 87 -5.13 -5.14 5.94
C LEU A 87 -6.62 -5.55 5.90
N ALA A 88 -6.95 -6.70 6.46
CA ALA A 88 -8.31 -7.28 6.42
C ALA A 88 -9.20 -6.93 7.64
N ARG A 89 -8.76 -6.06 8.58
CA ARG A 89 -9.47 -5.86 9.88
C ARG A 89 -10.93 -5.44 9.75
N GLN A 90 -11.24 -4.53 8.84
CA GLN A 90 -12.58 -3.94 8.65
C GLN A 90 -12.80 -3.68 7.16
N PRO A 91 -14.05 -3.65 6.68
CA PRO A 91 -14.36 -3.20 5.33
C PRO A 91 -13.77 -1.80 5.09
N THR A 92 -13.14 -1.62 3.93
CA THR A 92 -12.57 -0.31 3.56
C THR A 92 -13.67 0.72 3.33
N THR A 93 -13.46 1.96 3.79
CA THR A 93 -14.30 3.11 3.44
C THR A 93 -13.76 3.80 2.18
N ASN A 94 -14.47 4.79 1.65
CA ASN A 94 -13.97 5.61 0.54
C ASN A 94 -12.60 6.26 0.82
N TYR A 95 -12.25 6.47 2.10
CA TYR A 95 -11.02 7.13 2.53
C TYR A 95 -9.96 6.18 3.11
N SER A 96 -10.24 4.86 3.20
CA SER A 96 -9.28 3.88 3.73
C SER A 96 -8.81 2.84 2.72
N ARG A 97 -9.13 2.99 1.43
CA ARG A 97 -8.68 2.08 0.35
C ARG A 97 -7.21 2.28 -0.05
N GLY A 98 -6.62 3.42 0.31
CA GLY A 98 -5.30 3.84 -0.13
C GLY A 98 -5.24 5.34 -0.33
N ILE A 99 -4.05 5.84 -0.66
CA ILE A 99 -3.81 7.25 -0.96
C ILE A 99 -3.52 7.38 -2.44
N ARG A 100 -4.28 8.24 -3.14
CA ARG A 100 -4.10 8.51 -4.57
C ARG A 100 -3.91 10.01 -4.77
N LEU A 101 -2.65 10.44 -4.73
CA LEU A 101 -2.25 11.83 -4.95
C LEU A 101 -1.16 11.88 -6.01
N GLY A 102 -1.30 12.84 -6.93
CA GLY A 102 -0.21 13.21 -7.82
C GLY A 102 0.93 13.87 -7.05
N GLY A 103 2.17 13.54 -7.38
CA GLY A 103 3.35 14.03 -6.65
C GLY A 103 3.50 13.43 -5.24
N MET A 104 2.90 12.26 -4.96
CA MET A 104 3.02 11.58 -3.66
C MET A 104 4.46 11.40 -3.15
N PRO A 105 5.48 11.08 -3.99
CA PRO A 105 6.87 11.02 -3.51
C PRO A 105 7.36 12.33 -2.88
N GLN A 106 7.06 13.47 -3.49
CA GLN A 106 7.41 14.78 -2.96
C GLN A 106 6.62 15.11 -1.68
N ILE A 107 5.33 14.76 -1.65
CA ILE A 107 4.48 14.94 -0.46
C ILE A 107 5.01 14.13 0.72
N ARG A 108 5.52 12.91 0.51
CA ARG A 108 6.15 12.11 1.56
C ARG A 108 7.37 12.80 2.15
N ILE A 109 8.26 13.33 1.31
CA ILE A 109 9.44 14.10 1.76
C ILE A 109 9.02 15.32 2.59
N ILE A 110 7.96 16.02 2.18
CA ILE A 110 7.42 17.17 2.94
C ILE A 110 6.94 16.73 4.33
N ILE A 111 6.18 15.64 4.42
CA ILE A 111 5.65 15.11 5.68
C ILE A 111 6.78 14.63 6.59
N GLU A 112 7.77 13.92 6.05
CA GLU A 112 8.94 13.40 6.79
C GLU A 112 9.74 14.57 7.39
N ALA A 113 10.13 15.56 6.58
CA ALA A 113 10.86 16.72 7.05
C ALA A 113 10.08 17.55 8.08
N ALA A 114 8.76 17.63 7.94
CA ALA A 114 7.91 18.33 8.90
C ALA A 114 7.95 17.65 10.27
N TRP A 115 7.79 16.32 10.32
CA TRP A 115 7.84 15.58 11.57
C TRP A 115 9.23 15.61 12.23
N GLU A 116 10.31 15.46 11.44
CA GLU A 116 11.68 15.58 11.93
C GLU A 116 11.96 16.98 12.52
N GLY A 117 11.52 18.03 11.81
CA GLY A 117 11.62 19.41 12.27
C GLY A 117 10.84 19.65 13.55
N ALA A 118 9.65 19.05 13.71
CA ALA A 118 8.87 19.13 14.94
C ALA A 118 9.62 18.56 16.15
N ILE A 119 10.22 17.38 15.97
CA ILE A 119 11.02 16.73 17.02
C ILE A 119 12.22 17.59 17.40
N ALA A 120 12.92 18.15 16.42
CA ALA A 120 14.13 18.93 16.65
C ALA A 120 13.87 20.31 17.27
N SER A 121 12.78 20.99 16.86
CA SER A 121 12.49 22.37 17.26
C SER A 121 11.56 22.50 18.47
N GLY A 122 10.86 21.43 18.86
CA GLY A 122 9.79 21.49 19.85
C GLY A 122 8.53 22.22 19.36
N ALA A 123 8.40 22.45 18.05
CA ALA A 123 7.21 23.05 17.46
C ALA A 123 5.95 22.20 17.72
N SER A 124 4.79 22.87 17.83
CA SER A 124 3.53 22.15 18.03
C SER A 124 3.17 21.31 16.80
N ALA A 125 2.63 20.11 17.05
CA ALA A 125 2.18 19.22 15.98
C ALA A 125 1.18 19.92 15.03
N ALA A 126 0.30 20.77 15.56
CA ALA A 126 -0.67 21.52 14.77
C ALA A 126 -0.01 22.47 13.76
N SER A 127 1.00 23.24 14.18
CA SER A 127 1.70 24.17 13.28
C SER A 127 2.47 23.44 12.19
N VAL A 128 3.14 22.34 12.55
CA VAL A 128 3.94 21.52 11.64
C VAL A 128 3.06 20.88 10.56
N LEU A 129 1.92 20.31 10.97
CA LEU A 129 0.98 19.70 10.05
C LEU A 129 0.34 20.73 9.10
N ALA A 130 0.06 21.95 9.58
CA ALA A 130 -0.49 23.02 8.75
C ALA A 130 0.49 23.50 7.66
N ASP A 131 1.79 23.61 7.99
CA ASP A 131 2.84 23.91 7.00
C ASP A 131 2.98 22.77 5.97
N ALA A 132 3.07 21.52 6.44
CA ALA A 132 3.16 20.36 5.58
C ALA A 132 1.96 20.25 4.63
N GLN A 133 0.75 20.52 5.11
CA GLN A 133 -0.46 20.58 4.30
C GLN A 133 -0.36 21.67 3.23
N THR A 134 0.03 22.89 3.61
CA THR A 134 0.20 24.01 2.66
C THR A 134 1.15 23.67 1.52
N ARG A 135 2.30 23.06 1.85
CA ARG A 135 3.31 22.63 0.88
C ARG A 135 2.84 21.45 0.04
N GLY A 136 2.16 20.47 0.64
CA GLY A 136 1.57 19.34 -0.06
C GLY A 136 0.49 19.76 -1.07
N ASP A 137 -0.38 20.69 -0.69
CA ASP A 137 -1.42 21.24 -1.56
C ASP A 137 -0.82 21.94 -2.78
N ALA A 138 0.32 22.62 -2.63
CA ALA A 138 1.03 23.21 -3.76
C ALA A 138 1.51 22.13 -4.77
N VAL A 139 2.01 21.00 -4.29
CA VAL A 139 2.39 19.86 -5.14
C VAL A 139 1.18 19.30 -5.88
N ILE A 140 0.07 19.06 -5.18
CA ILE A 140 -1.17 18.53 -5.77
C ILE A 140 -1.69 19.48 -6.85
N LYS A 141 -1.73 20.79 -6.56
CA LYS A 141 -2.15 21.82 -7.53
C LYS A 141 -1.25 21.88 -8.76
N SER A 142 0.06 21.65 -8.60
CA SER A 142 0.99 21.60 -9.73
C SER A 142 0.76 20.34 -10.58
N PHE A 143 0.58 19.18 -9.94
CA PHE A 143 0.30 17.94 -10.66
C PHE A 143 -1.02 18.00 -11.42
N ALA A 144 -2.06 18.62 -10.86
CA ALA A 144 -3.36 18.74 -11.53
C ALA A 144 -3.33 19.56 -12.85
N LYS A 145 -2.22 20.23 -13.15
CA LYS A 145 -2.00 20.98 -14.40
C LYS A 145 -1.27 20.19 -15.49
N THR A 146 -0.83 18.97 -15.19
CA THR A 146 -0.16 18.06 -16.16
C THR A 146 -1.18 17.16 -16.82
#